data_AF-A0A9U8DYL5-F1
#
_entry.id   AF-A0A9U8DYL5-F1
#
_cell.length_a   1.000
_cell.length_b   1.000
_cell.length_c   1.000
_cell.angle_alpha   90.00
_cell.angle_beta   90.00
_cell.angle_gamma   90.00
#
_symmetry.space_group_name_H-M   'P 1'
#
loop_
_entity.id
_entity.type
_entity.pdbx_description
1 polymer ?
#
loop_
_entity_poly.entity_id
_entity_poly.type
_entity_poly.pdbx_seq_one_letter_code
_entity_poly.pdbx_strand_id
1 'polypeptide(L)'
;MSQHISRVRALYKGLLKLHRGLPLEFQALGTQYVKEEFRAHKNIKQAEAEIFLHEWTKYYVTLAGQLSKRKKKQEIGMYLSPEMLDNFSQEQLGQLYELFQETTRMSSKEAKGNNNP
;
A
#
# COMPACT_ATOMS: atom_id res chain seq x y z
N MET A 1 -11.85 8.49 -27.12
CA MET A 1 -11.26 7.59 -26.10
C MET A 1 -12.25 7.46 -24.95
N SER A 2 -12.64 6.25 -24.52
CA SER A 2 -13.64 6.08 -23.44
C SER A 2 -13.20 6.80 -22.16
N GLN A 3 -14.12 7.53 -21.50
CA GLN A 3 -13.85 8.27 -20.26
C GLN A 3 -13.27 7.36 -19.18
N HIS A 4 -13.74 6.10 -19.13
CA HIS A 4 -13.23 5.07 -18.22
C HIS A 4 -11.72 4.82 -18.42
N ILE A 5 -11.28 4.60 -19.66
CA ILE A 5 -9.88 4.33 -19.99
C ILE A 5 -8.99 5.52 -19.62
N SER A 6 -9.48 6.74 -19.83
CA SER A 6 -8.76 7.95 -19.43
C SER A 6 -8.55 8.02 -17.91
N ARG A 7 -9.61 7.76 -17.13
CA ARG A 7 -9.58 7.74 -15.67
C ARG A 7 -8.62 6.67 -15.12
N VAL A 8 -8.68 5.45 -15.65
CA VAL A 8 -7.77 4.35 -15.28
C VAL A 8 -6.31 4.76 -15.52
N ARG A 9 -6.00 5.30 -16.71
CA ARG A 9 -4.64 5.72 -17.06
C ARG A 9 -4.14 6.88 -16.21
N ALA A 10 -5.01 7.84 -15.89
CA ALA A 10 -4.67 8.96 -15.01
C ALA A 10 -4.32 8.47 -13.61
N LEU A 11 -5.14 7.59 -13.02
CA LEU A 11 -4.88 7.01 -11.70
C LEU A 11 -3.58 6.21 -11.67
N TYR A 12 -3.38 5.33 -12.66
CA TYR A 12 -2.16 4.52 -12.77
C TYR A 12 -0.89 5.39 -12.84
N LYS A 13 -0.87 6.40 -13.72
CA LYS A 13 0.26 7.35 -13.82
C LYS A 13 0.45 8.16 -12.54
N GLY A 14 -0.65 8.57 -11.90
CA GLY A 14 -0.65 9.30 -10.63
C GLY A 14 0.03 8.49 -9.53
N LEU A 15 -0.35 7.23 -9.34
CA LEU A 15 0.24 6.31 -8.37
C LEU A 15 1.75 6.12 -8.61
N LEU A 16 2.15 5.85 -9.86
CA LEU A 16 3.58 5.69 -10.19
C LEU A 16 4.40 6.97 -9.93
N LYS A 17 3.81 8.16 -10.14
CA LYS A 17 4.45 9.43 -9.81
C LYS A 17 4.55 9.60 -8.29
N LEU A 18 3.49 9.28 -7.57
CA LEU A 18 3.41 9.40 -6.12
C LEU A 18 4.45 8.51 -5.41
N HIS A 19 4.66 7.29 -5.92
CA HIS A 19 5.64 6.35 -5.37
C HIS A 19 7.07 6.87 -5.41
N ARG A 20 7.41 7.80 -6.31
CA ARG A 20 8.74 8.43 -6.36
C ARG A 20 9.05 9.29 -5.13
N GLY A 21 8.03 9.64 -4.35
CA GLY A 21 8.20 10.34 -3.07
C GLY A 21 8.36 9.40 -1.87
N LEU A 22 8.28 8.07 -2.05
CA LEU A 22 8.41 7.11 -0.96
C LEU A 22 9.89 6.79 -0.66
N PRO A 23 10.20 6.34 0.57
CA PRO A 23 11.48 5.70 0.86
C PRO A 23 11.74 4.53 -0.09
N LEU A 24 13.02 4.26 -0.38
CA LEU A 24 13.46 3.34 -1.45
C LEU A 24 12.77 1.97 -1.40
N GLU A 25 12.73 1.34 -0.22
CA GLU A 25 12.13 0.01 -0.05
C GLU A 25 10.63 0.01 -0.36
N PHE A 26 9.88 1.00 0.16
CA PHE A 26 8.45 1.14 -0.11
C PHE A 26 8.17 1.48 -1.58
N GLN A 27 9.03 2.29 -2.20
CA GLN A 27 8.92 2.63 -3.61
C GLN A 27 9.08 1.39 -4.50
N ALA A 28 10.12 0.58 -4.26
CA ALA A 28 10.40 -0.62 -5.06
C ALA A 28 9.25 -1.62 -4.98
N LEU A 29 8.86 -1.98 -3.74
CA LEU A 29 7.77 -2.91 -3.47
C LEU A 29 6.44 -2.41 -4.05
N GLY A 30 6.06 -1.17 -3.71
CA GLY A 30 4.76 -0.61 -4.11
C GLY A 30 4.65 -0.40 -5.62
N THR A 31 5.73 0.03 -6.29
CA THR A 31 5.73 0.23 -7.74
C THR A 31 5.53 -1.09 -8.48
N GLN A 32 6.16 -2.15 -8.02
CA GLN A 32 5.98 -3.47 -8.61
C GLN A 32 4.54 -3.95 -8.42
N TYR A 33 4.03 -3.86 -7.18
CA TYR A 33 2.66 -4.27 -6.85
C TYR A 33 1.60 -3.53 -7.69
N VAL A 34 1.69 -2.20 -7.81
CA VAL A 34 0.77 -1.40 -8.66
C VAL A 34 0.77 -1.89 -10.11
N LYS A 35 1.93 -2.23 -10.67
CA LYS A 35 2.03 -2.70 -12.05
C LYS A 35 1.35 -4.05 -12.22
N GLU A 36 1.57 -4.97 -11.29
CA GLU A 36 1.00 -6.32 -11.31
C GLU A 36 -0.52 -6.26 -11.16
N GLU A 37 -1.03 -5.51 -10.20
CA GLU A 37 -2.46 -5.37 -9.94
C GLU A 37 -3.21 -4.76 -11.11
N PHE A 38 -2.74 -3.64 -11.67
CA PHE A 38 -3.37 -3.04 -12.86
C PHE A 38 -3.24 -3.93 -14.10
N ARG A 39 -2.25 -4.82 -14.17
CA ARG A 39 -2.11 -5.80 -15.25
C ARG A 39 -3.09 -6.95 -15.09
N ALA A 40 -3.23 -7.48 -13.88
CA ALA A 40 -4.17 -8.55 -13.57
C ALA A 40 -5.63 -8.10 -13.80
N HIS A 41 -5.93 -6.84 -13.49
CA HIS A 41 -7.28 -6.28 -13.56
C HIS A 41 -7.65 -5.65 -14.93
N LYS A 42 -6.93 -5.96 -16.01
CA LYS A 42 -7.20 -5.39 -17.34
C LYS A 42 -8.55 -5.79 -17.95
N ASN A 43 -9.05 -6.98 -17.62
CA ASN A 43 -10.17 -7.61 -18.31
C ASN A 43 -11.36 -7.94 -17.36
N ILE A 44 -11.44 -7.25 -16.23
CA ILE A 44 -12.52 -7.45 -15.24
C ILE A 44 -13.85 -6.85 -15.73
N LYS A 45 -14.95 -7.23 -15.08
CA LYS A 45 -16.28 -6.70 -15.41
C LYS A 45 -16.40 -5.24 -14.98
N GLN A 46 -17.30 -4.51 -15.63
CA GLN A 46 -17.48 -3.06 -15.39
C GLN A 46 -17.78 -2.75 -13.91
N ALA A 47 -18.62 -3.53 -13.23
CA ALA A 47 -18.94 -3.32 -11.82
C ALA A 47 -17.72 -3.52 -10.91
N GLU A 48 -16.91 -4.55 -11.17
CA GLU A 48 -15.67 -4.82 -10.44
C GLU A 48 -14.62 -3.72 -10.70
N ALA A 49 -14.59 -3.18 -11.92
CA ALA A 49 -13.71 -2.07 -12.29
C ALA A 49 -14.03 -0.78 -11.52
N GLU A 50 -15.29 -0.52 -11.22
CA GLU A 50 -15.69 0.64 -10.41
C GLU A 50 -15.22 0.51 -8.96
N ILE A 51 -15.38 -0.67 -8.37
CA ILE A 51 -14.89 -0.98 -7.02
C ILE A 51 -13.36 -0.88 -6.99
N PHE A 52 -12.68 -1.48 -7.96
CA PHE A 52 -11.23 -1.39 -8.11
C PHE A 52 -10.76 0.07 -8.17
N LEU A 53 -11.34 0.87 -9.06
CA LEU A 53 -10.99 2.29 -9.17
C LEU A 53 -11.27 3.07 -7.90
N HIS A 54 -12.34 2.76 -7.17
CA HIS A 54 -12.64 3.41 -5.90
C HIS A 54 -11.54 3.15 -4.86
N GLU A 55 -11.20 1.88 -4.61
CA GLU A 55 -10.18 1.51 -3.62
C GLU A 55 -8.80 2.05 -3.99
N TRP A 56 -8.40 1.98 -5.27
CA TRP A 56 -7.12 2.54 -5.72
C TRP A 56 -7.08 4.07 -5.67
N THR A 57 -8.22 4.74 -5.83
CA THR A 57 -8.32 6.19 -5.63
C THR A 57 -8.18 6.54 -4.14
N LYS A 58 -8.80 5.76 -3.24
CA LYS A 58 -8.66 5.93 -1.79
C LYS A 58 -7.20 5.73 -1.36
N TYR A 59 -6.53 4.69 -1.85
CA TYR A 59 -5.09 4.49 -1.63
C TYR A 59 -4.26 5.68 -2.09
N TYR A 60 -4.49 6.18 -3.32
CA TYR A 60 -3.80 7.36 -3.85
C TYR A 60 -3.98 8.59 -2.95
N VAL A 61 -5.22 8.89 -2.54
CA VAL A 61 -5.53 10.07 -1.70
C VAL A 61 -4.86 9.96 -0.33
N THR A 62 -4.94 8.79 0.31
CA THR A 62 -4.26 8.54 1.60
C THR A 62 -2.76 8.76 1.48
N LEU A 63 -2.13 8.13 0.48
CA LEU A 63 -0.69 8.20 0.31
C LEU A 63 -0.22 9.63 -0.03
N ALA A 64 -1.00 10.36 -0.84
CA ALA A 64 -0.73 11.76 -1.15
C ALA A 64 -0.84 12.65 0.10
N GLY A 65 -1.82 12.40 0.95
CA GLY A 65 -1.96 13.08 2.24
C GLY A 65 -0.84 12.78 3.23
N GLN A 66 -0.22 11.60 3.15
CA GLN A 66 0.95 11.25 3.96
C GLN A 66 2.21 11.94 3.45
N LEU A 67 2.44 11.91 2.14
CA LEU A 67 3.61 12.52 1.49
C LEU A 67 3.63 14.05 1.52
N SER A 68 2.47 14.70 1.60
CA SER A 68 2.41 16.17 1.71
C SER A 68 2.86 16.70 3.06
N LYS A 69 2.78 15.88 4.13
CA LYS A 69 3.18 16.27 5.48
C LYS A 69 4.70 16.13 5.62
N ARG A 70 5.42 17.26 5.55
CA ARG A 70 6.87 17.30 5.83
C ARG A 70 7.12 17.03 7.33
N LYS A 71 7.33 15.76 7.67
CA LYS A 71 7.77 15.33 9.01
C LYS A 71 9.22 14.85 8.96
N LYS A 72 9.95 14.98 10.07
CA LYS A 72 11.31 14.39 10.23
C LYS A 72 11.31 12.88 10.01
N LYS A 73 10.23 12.20 10.38
CA LYS A 73 9.99 10.78 10.12
C LYS A 73 8.71 10.65 9.30
N GLN A 74 8.85 10.11 8.10
CA GLN A 74 7.74 9.88 7.20
C GLN A 74 6.95 8.66 7.72
N GLU A 75 5.73 8.89 8.22
CA GLU A 75 4.81 7.82 8.60
C GLU A 75 4.02 7.42 7.35
N ILE A 76 4.34 6.25 6.81
CA ILE A 76 3.67 5.66 5.65
C ILE A 76 2.79 4.50 6.11
N GLY A 77 1.57 4.43 5.59
CA GLY A 77 0.63 3.34 5.88
C GLY A 77 -0.48 3.72 6.86
N MET A 78 -1.40 2.79 7.10
CA MET A 78 -2.54 2.94 7.98
C MET A 78 -2.60 1.77 8.96
N TYR A 79 -3.18 2.02 10.14
CA TYR A 79 -3.55 0.94 11.04
C TYR A 79 -4.72 0.14 10.46
N LEU A 80 -4.64 -1.18 10.60
CA LEU A 80 -5.75 -2.07 10.32
C LEU A 80 -6.77 -1.93 11.45
N SER A 81 -8.02 -1.60 11.10
CA SER A 81 -9.10 -1.54 12.08
C SER A 81 -9.62 -2.95 12.39
N PRO A 82 -10.25 -3.18 13.56
CA PRO A 82 -10.84 -4.47 13.89
C PRO A 82 -11.82 -4.96 12.82
N GLU A 83 -12.64 -4.06 12.28
CA GLU A 83 -13.64 -4.39 11.25
C GLU A 83 -12.97 -4.82 9.94
N MET A 84 -11.77 -4.33 9.65
CA MET A 84 -11.00 -4.78 8.50
C MET A 84 -10.49 -6.20 8.70
N LEU A 85 -10.05 -6.55 9.91
CA LEU A 85 -9.56 -7.89 10.25
C LEU A 85 -10.68 -8.94 10.16
N ASP A 86 -11.92 -8.57 10.47
CA ASP A 86 -13.08 -9.48 10.34
C ASP A 86 -13.32 -9.96 8.90
N ASN A 87 -12.80 -9.25 7.89
CA ASN A 87 -12.92 -9.63 6.49
C ASN A 87 -11.85 -10.63 6.03
N PHE A 88 -10.91 -11.01 6.90
CA PHE A 88 -9.81 -11.91 6.56
C PHE A 88 -10.20 -13.35 6.88
N SER A 89 -9.74 -14.28 6.04
CA SER A 89 -9.81 -15.70 6.39
C SER A 89 -8.89 -16.04 7.56
N GLN A 90 -9.14 -17.17 8.23
CA GLN A 90 -8.31 -17.64 9.34
C GLN A 90 -6.84 -17.83 8.94
N GLU A 91 -6.59 -18.30 7.70
CA GLU A 91 -5.23 -18.43 7.18
C GLU A 91 -4.56 -17.07 7.00
N GLN A 92 -5.25 -16.11 6.40
CA GLN A 92 -4.71 -14.75 6.22
C GLN A 92 -4.45 -14.05 7.56
N LEU A 93 -5.32 -14.26 8.57
CA LEU A 93 -5.10 -13.77 9.93
C LEU A 93 -3.85 -14.40 10.57
N GLY A 94 -3.66 -15.71 10.39
CA GLY A 94 -2.46 -16.42 10.83
C GLY A 94 -1.18 -15.84 10.21
N GLN A 95 -1.16 -15.68 8.89
CA GLN A 95 -0.03 -15.09 8.16
C GLN A 95 0.26 -13.64 8.61
N LEU A 96 -0.78 -12.83 8.79
CA LEU A 96 -0.64 -11.46 9.26
C LEU A 96 -0.06 -11.41 10.68
N TYR A 97 -0.49 -12.33 11.55
CA TYR A 97 0.00 -12.43 12.91
C TYR A 97 1.47 -12.87 12.97
N GLU A 98 1.87 -13.84 12.14
CA GLU A 98 3.27 -14.24 12.00
C GLU A 98 4.15 -13.07 11.53
N LEU A 99 3.70 -12.32 10.51
CA LEU A 99 4.39 -11.12 10.04
C LEU A 99 4.53 -10.07 11.14
N PHE A 100 3.49 -9.86 11.94
CA PHE A 100 3.52 -8.93 13.08
C PHE A 100 4.56 -9.35 14.13
N GLN A 101 4.65 -10.65 14.45
CA GLN A 101 5.67 -11.13 15.37
C GLN A 101 7.09 -10.91 14.84
N GLU A 102 7.33 -11.24 13.56
CA GLU A 102 8.66 -11.09 12.95
C GLU A 102 9.13 -9.63 12.92
N THR A 103 8.24 -8.70 12.55
CA THR A 103 8.56 -7.26 12.55
C THR A 103 8.83 -6.73 13.96
N THR A 104 8.11 -7.20 14.98
CA THR A 104 8.33 -6.82 16.39
C THR A 104 9.66 -7.36 16.93
N ARG A 105 10.02 -8.59 16.57
CA ARG A 105 11.30 -9.21 16.93
C ARG A 105 12.47 -8.44 16.33
N MET A 106 12.36 -8.00 15.07
CA MET A 106 13.40 -7.25 14.37
C MET A 106 13.65 -5.87 15.00
N SER A 107 12.58 -5.12 15.28
CA SER A 107 12.64 -3.84 15.99
C SER A 107 13.35 -3.96 17.36
N SER A 108 13.07 -5.05 18.09
CA SER A 108 13.70 -5.32 19.39
C SER A 108 15.18 -5.70 19.28
N LYS A 109 15.62 -6.30 18.16
CA LYS A 109 17.04 -6.64 17.91
C LYS A 109 17.84 -5.41 17.50
N GLU A 110 17.28 -4.54 16.65
CA GLU A 110 17.90 -3.26 16.27
C GLU A 110 18.14 -2.35 17.49
N ALA A 111 17.21 -2.31 18.44
CA ALA A 111 17.36 -1.56 19.68
C ALA A 111 18.49 -2.06 20.60
N LYS A 112 18.89 -3.34 20.49
CA LYS A 112 19.97 -3.93 21.31
C LYS A 112 21.34 -3.84 20.64
N GLY A 113 21.42 -3.66 19.33
CA GLY A 113 22.68 -3.54 18.58
C GLY A 113 23.35 -2.16 18.66
N ASN A 114 22.64 -1.13 19.13
CA ASN A 114 23.14 0.26 19.24
C ASN A 114 23.72 0.63 20.62
N ASN A 115 23.83 -0.35 21.54
CA ASN A 115 24.40 -0.16 22.87
C ASN A 115 25.66 -1.04 23.05
N ASN A 116 26.69 -0.83 22.25
CA ASN A 116 28.04 -1.27 22.60
C ASN A 116 29.03 -0.12 22.35
N PRO A 117 29.85 0.28 23.35
CA PRO A 117 30.82 1.36 23.23
C PRO A 117 31.97 1.04 22.27
#